data_AF-A0A963EXD2-F1
#
_entry.id   AF-A0A963EXD2-F1
#
_cell.length_a   1.000
_cell.length_b   1.000
_cell.length_c   1.000
_cell.angle_alpha   90.00
_cell.angle_beta   90.00
_cell.angle_gamma   90.00
#
_symmetry.space_group_name_H-M   'P 1'
#
loop_
_entity.id
_entity.type
_entity.pdbx_description
1 polymer ?
#
loop_
_entity_poly.entity_id
_entity_poly.type
_entity_poly.pdbx_seq_one_letter_code
_entity_poly.pdbx_strand_id
1 'polypeptide(L)'
;LPSRLPAPLTAPQRQQLKQLKARLRDIAAHLEAAPEALLQGRDCELLLRESCGEAVQPPLHWQGWRRELVLEPLRSGLARASS
;
A
#
# COMPACT_ATOMS: atom_id res chain seq x y z
N LEU A 1 -3.60 26.71 -3.52
CA LEU A 1 -4.91 26.01 -3.49
C LEU A 1 -4.76 24.76 -2.64
N PRO A 2 -5.75 24.38 -1.80
CA PRO A 2 -5.67 23.15 -1.02
C PRO A 2 -5.71 21.93 -1.95
N SER A 3 -4.92 20.91 -1.63
CA SER A 3 -4.87 19.64 -2.33
C SER A 3 -6.27 19.02 -2.36
N ARG A 4 -6.83 18.72 -3.53
CA ARG A 4 -8.11 18.00 -3.62
C ARG A 4 -7.97 16.67 -2.88
N LEU A 5 -8.91 16.41 -1.97
CA LEU A 5 -9.03 15.10 -1.36
C LEU A 5 -9.32 14.07 -2.46
N PRO A 6 -8.62 12.92 -2.46
CA PRO A 6 -8.89 11.88 -3.43
C PRO A 6 -10.32 11.35 -3.23
N ALA A 7 -10.96 10.92 -4.31
CA ALA A 7 -12.29 10.33 -4.25
C ALA A 7 -12.31 9.11 -3.31
N PRO A 8 -13.40 8.86 -2.58
CA PRO A 8 -13.50 7.70 -1.72
C PRO A 8 -13.30 6.41 -2.51
N LEU A 9 -12.64 5.42 -1.91
CA LEU A 9 -12.43 4.11 -2.54
C LEU A 9 -13.77 3.44 -2.84
N THR A 10 -13.87 2.81 -4.01
CA THR A 10 -15.00 1.94 -4.40
C THR A 10 -15.05 0.67 -3.54
N ALA A 11 -16.16 -0.08 -3.58
CA ALA A 11 -16.26 -1.33 -2.84
C ALA A 11 -15.17 -2.37 -3.23
N PRO A 12 -14.85 -2.59 -4.52
CA PRO A 12 -13.73 -3.44 -4.92
C PRO A 12 -12.39 -2.95 -4.36
N GLN A 13 -12.12 -1.64 -4.45
CA GLN A 13 -10.89 -1.04 -3.92
C GLN A 13 -10.78 -1.22 -2.39
N ARG A 14 -11.89 -1.07 -1.64
CA ARG A 14 -11.88 -1.34 -0.19
C ARG A 14 -11.55 -2.79 0.13
N GLN A 15 -12.02 -3.74 -0.68
CA GLN A 15 -11.68 -5.16 -0.53
C GLN A 15 -10.20 -5.42 -0.85
N GLN A 16 -9.68 -4.82 -1.92
CA GLN A 16 -8.24 -4.88 -2.25
C GLN A 16 -7.39 -4.26 -1.13
N LEU A 17 -7.80 -3.13 -0.55
CA LEU A 17 -7.13 -2.52 0.59
C LEU A 17 -7.09 -3.45 1.81
N LYS A 18 -8.17 -4.18 2.08
CA LYS A 18 -8.22 -5.17 3.17
C LYS A 18 -7.22 -6.30 2.94
N GLN A 19 -7.13 -6.82 1.71
CA GLN A 19 -6.16 -7.85 1.34
C GLN A 19 -4.72 -7.34 1.42
N LEU A 20 -4.48 -6.10 0.98
CA LEU A 20 -3.17 -5.44 1.07
C LEU A 20 -2.72 -5.31 2.53
N LYS A 21 -3.61 -4.85 3.42
CA LYS A 21 -3.34 -4.78 4.87
C LYS A 21 -3.13 -6.15 5.51
N ALA A 22 -3.76 -7.21 5.00
CA ALA A 22 -3.49 -8.56 5.47
C ALA A 22 -2.06 -8.99 5.12
N ARG A 23 -1.65 -8.80 3.86
CA ARG A 23 -0.27 -9.09 3.43
C ARG A 23 0.77 -8.26 4.19
N LEU A 24 0.48 -6.98 4.46
CA LEU A 24 1.36 -6.14 5.28
C LEU A 24 1.56 -6.73 6.68
N ARG A 25 0.50 -7.26 7.30
CA ARG A 25 0.60 -7.95 8.60
C ARG A 25 1.48 -9.19 8.53
N ASP A 26 1.38 -9.96 7.45
CA ASP A 26 2.22 -11.15 7.26
C ASP A 26 3.70 -10.79 7.10
N ILE A 27 4.00 -9.73 6.32
CA ILE A 27 5.37 -9.20 6.18
C ILE A 27 5.87 -8.68 7.53
N ALA A 28 5.05 -7.92 8.26
CA ALA A 28 5.40 -7.39 9.57
C ALA A 28 5.72 -8.51 10.58
N ALA A 29 4.93 -9.58 10.57
CA ALA A 29 5.20 -10.76 11.40
C ALA A 29 6.54 -11.42 11.04
N HIS A 30 6.86 -11.54 9.74
CA HIS A 30 8.14 -12.11 9.30
C HIS A 30 9.35 -11.24 9.67
N LEU A 31 9.17 -9.92 9.71
CA LEU A 31 10.21 -8.96 10.09
C LEU A 31 10.24 -8.66 11.59
N GLU A 32 9.44 -9.37 12.40
CA GLU A 32 9.29 -9.13 13.85
C GLU A 32 8.97 -7.66 14.19
N ALA A 33 8.17 -7.01 13.34
CA ALA A 33 7.83 -5.60 13.42
C ALA A 33 6.31 -5.38 13.52
N ALA A 34 5.92 -4.19 13.98
CA ALA A 34 4.53 -3.76 13.90
C ALA A 34 4.16 -3.35 12.45
N PRO A 35 2.96 -3.68 11.94
CA PRO A 35 2.52 -3.28 10.60
C PRO A 35 2.62 -1.77 10.36
N GLU A 36 2.27 -0.96 11.36
CA GLU A 36 2.30 0.50 11.32
C GLU A 36 3.72 1.07 11.30
N ALA A 37 4.72 0.30 11.76
CA ALA A 37 6.14 0.65 11.65
C ALA A 37 6.67 0.45 10.23
N LEU A 38 6.03 -0.44 9.45
CA LEU A 38 6.31 -0.66 8.05
C LEU A 38 5.60 0.39 7.18
N LEU A 39 4.26 0.46 7.28
CA LEU A 39 3.42 1.37 6.51
C LEU A 39 2.17 1.76 7.30
N GLN A 40 1.76 3.03 7.19
CA GLN A 40 0.49 3.46 7.75
C GLN A 40 -0.69 3.09 6.83
N GLY A 41 -1.91 3.18 7.37
CA GLY A 41 -3.13 2.94 6.58
C GLY A 41 -3.24 3.83 5.33
N ARG A 42 -2.74 5.08 5.41
CA ARG A 42 -2.68 6.00 4.28
C ARG A 42 -1.67 5.56 3.22
N ASP A 43 -0.53 4.99 3.61
CA ASP A 43 0.47 4.47 2.68
C ASP A 43 -0.09 3.25 1.91
N CYS A 44 -0.83 2.38 2.61
CA CYS A 44 -1.53 1.26 1.98
C CYS A 44 -2.55 1.75 0.94
N GLU A 45 -3.29 2.81 1.25
CA GLU A 45 -4.21 3.41 0.29
C GLU A 45 -3.47 4.03 -0.91
N LEU A 46 -2.37 4.72 -0.69
CA LEU A 46 -1.54 5.27 -1.77
C LEU A 46 -1.00 4.18 -2.70
N LEU A 47 -0.51 3.05 -2.16
CA LEU A 47 -0.09 1.89 -2.95
C LEU A 47 -1.23 1.31 -3.80
N LEU A 48 -2.43 1.20 -3.23
CA LEU A 48 -3.58 0.73 -3.97
C LEU A 48 -3.91 1.68 -5.13
N ARG A 49 -3.93 2.98 -4.88
CA ARG A 49 -4.19 4.00 -5.90
C ARG A 49 -3.12 3.98 -7.00
N GLU A 50 -1.85 3.86 -6.63
CA GLU A 50 -0.74 3.64 -7.57
C GLU A 50 -1.02 2.45 -8.49
N SER A 51 -1.44 1.31 -7.91
CA SER A 51 -1.73 0.10 -8.68
C SER A 51 -2.97 0.23 -9.58
N CYS A 52 -3.88 1.13 -9.26
CA CYS A 52 -5.02 1.48 -10.12
C CYS A 52 -4.65 2.47 -11.23
N GLY A 53 -3.37 2.88 -11.35
CA GLY A 53 -2.89 3.81 -12.36
C GLY A 53 -3.07 5.29 -11.98
N GLU A 54 -3.43 5.59 -10.72
CA GLU A 54 -3.47 6.97 -10.25
C GLU A 54 -2.03 7.51 -10.11
N ALA A 55 -1.80 8.74 -10.55
CA ALA A 55 -0.53 9.42 -10.34
C ALA A 55 -0.37 9.78 -8.86
N VAL A 56 0.38 8.96 -8.12
CA VAL A 56 0.73 9.22 -6.72
C VAL A 56 2.19 9.66 -6.62
N GLN A 57 2.45 10.57 -5.68
CA GLN A 57 3.83 10.88 -5.30
C GLN A 57 4.21 9.98 -4.12
N PRO A 58 5.12 9.01 -4.30
CA PRO A 58 5.51 8.12 -3.22
C PRO A 58 6.25 8.94 -2.14
N PRO A 59 5.89 8.75 -0.86
CA PRO A 59 6.59 9.40 0.25
C PRO A 59 8.09 9.05 0.31
N LEU A 60 8.92 9.95 0.85
CA LEU A 60 10.36 9.70 0.98
C LEU A 60 10.68 8.47 1.85
N HIS A 61 9.87 8.18 2.87
CA HIS A 61 10.11 7.04 3.79
C HIS A 61 9.91 5.67 3.15
N TRP A 62 9.37 5.62 1.93
CA TRP A 62 9.25 4.40 1.12
C TRP A 62 10.59 3.94 0.54
N GLN A 63 11.63 4.75 0.64
CA GLN A 63 12.96 4.45 0.12
C GLN A 63 13.76 3.51 1.03
N GLY A 64 14.88 3.00 0.51
CA GLY A 64 15.76 2.08 1.22
C GLY A 64 15.12 0.69 1.43
N TRP A 65 15.41 0.06 2.56
CA TRP A 65 15.01 -1.33 2.85
C TRP A 65 13.49 -1.55 2.77
N ARG A 66 12.66 -0.53 3.09
CA ARG A 66 11.20 -0.64 2.99
C ARG A 66 10.75 -0.91 1.56
N ARG A 67 11.43 -0.33 0.57
CA ARG A 67 11.10 -0.55 -0.84
C ARG A 67 11.18 -2.03 -1.18
N GLU A 68 12.31 -2.64 -0.89
CA GLU A 68 12.64 -3.99 -1.31
C GLU A 68 11.91 -5.04 -0.47
N LEU A 69 11.86 -4.85 0.85
CA LEU A 69 11.31 -5.85 1.77
C LEU A 69 9.80 -5.73 2.00
N VAL A 70 9.21 -4.55 1.74
CA VAL A 70 7.79 -4.28 2.01
C VAL A 70 7.04 -3.88 0.75
N LEU A 71 7.49 -2.85 0.02
CA LEU A 71 6.69 -2.29 -1.08
C LEU A 71 6.62 -3.20 -2.31
N GLU A 72 7.75 -3.77 -2.76
CA GLU A 72 7.78 -4.64 -3.94
C GLU A 72 6.92 -5.92 -3.77
N PRO A 73 6.95 -6.63 -2.62
CA PRO A 73 6.02 -7.73 -2.36
C PRO A 73 4.55 -7.30 -2.37
N LEU A 74 4.24 -6.14 -1.82
CA LEU A 74 2.87 -5.61 -1.79
C LEU A 74 2.38 -5.23 -3.20
N ARG A 75 3.21 -4.57 -4.01
CA ARG A 75 2.92 -4.23 -5.41
C ARG A 75 2.69 -5.48 -6.26
N SER A 76 3.55 -6.48 -6.10
CA SER A 76 3.40 -7.78 -6.76
C SER A 76 2.08 -8.45 -6.38
N GLY A 77 1.66 -8.30 -5.12
CA GLY A 77 0.38 -8.79 -4.63
C GLY A 77 -0.83 -8.10 -5.26
N LEU A 78 -0.75 -6.79 -5.49
CA LEU A 78 -1.80 -6.00 -6.14
C LEU A 78 -1.93 -6.35 -7.62
N ALA A 79 -0.80 -6.45 -8.34
CA ALA A 79 -0.79 -6.79 -9.77
C ALA A 79 -1.47 -8.14 -10.06
N ARG A 80 -1.29 -9.13 -9.18
CA ARG A 80 -1.93 -10.45 -9.28
C ARG A 80 -3.43 -10.45 -8.97
N ALA A 81 -3.92 -9.48 -8.21
CA ALA A 81 -5.34 -9.37 -7.85
C ALA A 81 -6.16 -8.62 -8.91
N SER A 82 -5.49 -7.97 -9.89
CA SER A 82 -6.08 -7.26 -11.02
C SER A 82 -6.10 -8.08 -12.32
N SER A 83 -5.61 -9.32 -12.30
CA SER A 83 -5.61 -10.28 -13.42
C SER A 83 -6.79 -11.24 -13.38
#